data_AF-A0A353H009-F1
#
_entry.id   AF-A0A353H009-F1
#
_cell.length_a   1.000
_cell.length_b   1.000
_cell.length_c   1.000
_cell.angle_alpha   90.00
_cell.angle_beta   90.00
_cell.angle_gamma   90.00
#
_symmetry.space_group_name_H-M   'P 1'
#
loop_
_entity.id
_entity.type
_entity.pdbx_description
1 polymer ?
#
loop_
_entity_poly.entity_id
_entity_poly.type
_entity_poly.pdbx_seq_one_letter_code
_entity_poly.pdbx_strand_id
1 'polypeptide(L)' 'MDAWVNQPEVLSPIPLLNGTEIMQMFNLPPGRQLGKILDDLLEEQAAGTVNTRTKAVQWLQSQIIH' A
#
# COMPACT_ATOMS: atom_id res chain seq x y z
N MET A 1 -5.10 33.97 21.76
CA MET A 1 -4.92 33.75 20.31
C MET A 1 -4.67 32.27 20.17
N ASP A 2 -5.75 31.51 20.00
CA ASP A 2 -5.67 30.07 19.90
C ASP A 2 -5.12 29.71 18.53
N ALA A 3 -3.86 29.30 18.48
CA ALA A 3 -3.27 28.69 17.31
C ALA A 3 -3.83 27.28 17.19
N TRP A 4 -4.93 27.14 16.46
CA TRP A 4 -5.52 25.85 16.15
C TRP A 4 -4.53 25.10 15.26
N VAL A 5 -3.84 24.15 15.87
CA VAL A 5 -2.90 23.26 15.22
C VAL A 5 -3.72 22.41 14.25
N ASN A 6 -3.54 22.61 12.95
CA ASN A 6 -3.98 21.66 11.93
C ASN A 6 -3.23 20.35 12.18
N GLN A 7 -3.77 19.48 13.02
CA GLN A 7 -3.41 18.08 12.98
C GLN A 7 -3.90 17.58 11.62
N PRO A 8 -3.02 17.15 10.70
CA PRO A 8 -3.52 16.41 9.55
C PRO A 8 -4.28 15.23 10.14
N GLU A 9 -5.59 15.15 9.89
CA GLU A 9 -6.33 13.93 10.14
C GLU A 9 -5.48 12.80 9.59
N VAL A 10 -5.10 11.86 10.46
CA VAL A 10 -4.36 10.66 10.06
C VAL A 10 -5.34 9.81 9.27
N LEU A 11 -5.65 10.25 8.05
CA LEU A 11 -6.37 9.48 7.07
C LEU A 11 -5.39 8.37 6.69
N SER A 12 -5.60 7.18 7.24
CA SER A 12 -4.87 6.00 6.82
C SER A 12 -4.90 5.96 5.29
N PRO A 13 -3.75 5.87 4.62
CA PRO A 13 -3.72 5.93 3.18
C PRO A 13 -4.56 4.78 2.62
N ILE A 14 -5.39 5.07 1.62
CA ILE A 14 -6.08 4.02 0.90
C ILE A 14 -5.02 3.29 0.05
N PRO A 15 -4.97 1.95 0.04
CA PRO A 15 -3.98 1.24 -0.76
C PRO A 15 -4.17 1.56 -2.25
N LEU A 16 -3.07 1.84 -2.94
CA LEU A 16 -3.01 2.18 -4.38
C LEU A 16 -3.39 0.99 -5.27
N LEU A 17 -3.35 -0.22 -4.69
CA LEU A 17 -3.80 -1.47 -5.30
C LEU A 17 -4.55 -2.27 -4.24
N ASN A 18 -5.73 -2.76 -4.59
CA ASN A 18 -6.51 -3.61 -3.69
C ASN A 18 -6.14 -5.10 -3.83
N GLY A 19 -6.66 -5.92 -2.91
CA GLY A 19 -6.35 -7.35 -2.89
C GLY A 19 -6.74 -8.08 -4.18
N THR A 20 -7.87 -7.73 -4.79
CA THR A 20 -8.32 -8.36 -6.05
C THR A 20 -7.36 -8.06 -7.19
N GLU A 21 -6.90 -6.82 -7.31
CA GLU A 21 -5.92 -6.42 -8.33
C GLU A 21 -4.60 -7.18 -8.16
N ILE A 22 -4.11 -7.30 -6.93
CA ILE A 22 -2.86 -8.01 -6.61
C ILE A 22 -2.99 -9.49 -6.96
N MET A 23 -4.09 -10.14 -6.54
CA MET A 23 -4.34 -11.54 -6.85
C MET A 23 -4.38 -11.80 -8.36
N GLN A 24 -5.05 -10.93 -9.13
CA GLN A 24 -5.16 -11.07 -10.58
C GLN A 24 -3.83 -10.83 -11.29
N MET A 25 -3.08 -9.78 -10.91
CA MET A 25 -1.81 -9.45 -11.58
C MET A 25 -0.71 -10.49 -11.35
N PHE A 26 -0.67 -11.09 -10.16
CA PHE A 26 0.42 -11.99 -9.75
C PHE A 26 -0.02 -13.44 -9.59
N ASN A 27 -1.26 -13.77 -9.95
CA ASN A 27 -1.86 -15.09 -9.76
C ASN A 27 -1.71 -15.62 -8.32
N LEU A 28 -1.85 -14.71 -7.34
CA LEU A 28 -1.67 -14.99 -5.93
C LEU A 28 -2.99 -15.54 -5.34
N PRO A 29 -2.98 -16.65 -4.59
CA PRO A 29 -4.18 -17.11 -3.89
C PRO A 29 -4.52 -16.19 -2.71
N PRO A 30 -5.78 -16.12 -2.29
CA PRO A 30 -6.16 -15.44 -1.07
C PRO A 30 -5.48 -16.11 0.14
N GLY A 31 -4.98 -15.32 1.09
CA GLY A 31 -4.35 -15.84 2.30
C GLY A 31 -3.49 -14.85 3.05
N ARG A 32 -2.76 -15.35 4.06
CA ARG A 32 -1.90 -14.54 4.95
C ARG A 32 -0.87 -13.71 4.17
N GLN A 33 -0.31 -14.27 3.09
CA GLN A 33 0.66 -13.57 2.26
C GLN A 33 0.07 -12.33 1.61
N LEU A 34 -1.16 -12.41 1.07
CA LEU A 34 -1.84 -11.24 0.50
C LEU A 34 -2.09 -10.17 1.55
N GLY A 35 -2.51 -10.55 2.75
CA GLY A 35 -2.69 -9.62 3.87
C GLY A 35 -1.39 -8.88 4.21
N LYS A 36 -0.29 -9.62 4.35
CA LYS A 36 1.03 -9.03 4.59
C LYS A 36 1.45 -8.06 3.48
N ILE A 37 1.24 -8.43 2.23
CA ILE A 37 1.55 -7.56 1.08
C ILE A 37 0.76 -6.25 1.13
N LEU A 38 -0.52 -6.30 1.50
CA LEU A 38 -1.37 -5.12 1.63
C LEU A 38 -0.91 -4.21 2.78
N ASP A 39 -0.55 -4.80 3.93
CA ASP A 39 -0.04 -4.06 5.08
C ASP A 39 1.30 -3.38 4.75
N ASP A 40 2.25 -4.14 4.18
CA ASP A 40 3.56 -3.62 3.78
C ASP A 40 3.41 -2.52 2.68
N LEU A 41 2.46 -2.65 1.75
CA LEU A 41 2.15 -1.61 0.75
C LEU A 41 1.66 -0.30 1.41
N LEU A 42 0.85 -0.40 2.45
CA LEU A 42 0.38 0.77 3.20
C LEU A 42 1.50 1.47 3.96
N GLU A 43 2.44 0.71 4.51
CA GLU A 43 3.64 1.26 5.16
C GLU A 43 4.50 2.05 4.17
N GLU A 44 4.76 1.49 2.99
CA GLU A 44 5.50 2.18 1.93
C GLU A 44 4.77 3.42 1.39
N GLN A 45 3.44 3.38 1.36
CA GLN A 45 2.63 4.56 1.05
C GLN A 45 2.73 5.64 2.12
N ALA A 46 2.68 5.26 3.39
CA ALA A 46 2.84 6.18 4.50
C ALA A 46 4.26 6.79 4.53
N ALA A 47 5.28 6.04 4.13
CA ALA A 47 6.65 6.51 3.98
C ALA A 47 6.86 7.42 2.75
N GLY A 48 5.91 7.43 1.81
CA GLY A 48 5.99 8.19 0.56
C GLY A 48 6.91 7.58 -0.50
N THR A 49 7.49 6.42 -0.24
CA THR A 49 8.34 5.65 -1.18
C THR A 49 7.48 5.14 -2.34
N VAL A 50 6.28 4.63 -2.04
CA VAL A 50 5.27 4.19 -3.01
C VAL A 50 4.10 5.17 -3.00
N ASN A 51 4.05 6.09 -3.96
CA ASN A 51 3.02 7.14 -4.01
C ASN A 51 2.22 7.17 -5.32
N THR A 52 2.45 6.20 -6.21
CA THR A 52 1.69 6.05 -7.45
C THR A 52 1.41 4.59 -7.72
N ARG A 53 0.33 4.31 -8.46
CA ARG A 53 -0.04 2.94 -8.85
C ARG A 53 1.10 2.23 -9.58
N THR A 54 1.84 2.93 -10.45
CA THR A 54 3.01 2.37 -11.15
C THR A 54 4.11 1.93 -10.17
N LYS A 55 4.43 2.76 -9.17
CA LYS A 55 5.40 2.39 -8.14
C LYS A 55 4.92 1.21 -7.29
N ALA A 56 3.62 1.14 -6.99
CA ALA A 56 3.04 0.03 -6.25
C ALA A 56 3.20 -1.30 -7.00
N VAL A 57 2.98 -1.31 -8.32
CA VAL A 57 3.22 -2.49 -9.17
C VAL A 57 4.70 -2.89 -9.17
N GLN A 58 5.62 -1.94 -9.33
CA GLN A 58 7.06 -2.20 -9.31
C GLN A 58 7.54 -2.76 -7.95
N TRP A 59 6.99 -2.22 -6.86
CA TRP A 59 7.27 -2.70 -5.52
C TRP A 59 6.71 -4.13 -5.31
N LEU A 60 5.49 -4.41 -5.76
CA LEU A 60 4.91 -5.76 -5.69
C LEU A 60 5.73 -6.80 -6.47
N GLN A 61 6.24 -6.44 -7.66
CA GLN A 61 7.12 -7.29 -8.45
C GLN A 61 8.38 -7.69 -7.68
N SER A 62 8.93 -6.77 -6.88
CA SER A 62 10.12 -7.06 -6.06
C SER A 62 9.83 -7.89 -4.81
N GLN A 63 8.58 -7.92 -4.33
CA GLN A 63 8.18 -8.77 -3.20
C GLN A 63 7.81 -10.21 -3.60
N ILE A 64 7.29 -10.42 -4.82
CA ILE A 64 6.70 -11.71 -5.24
C ILE A 64 7.67 -12.56 -6.07
N ILE A 65 8.64 -11.95 -6.76
CA ILE A 65 9.56 -12.64 -7.70
C ILE A 65 10.90 -12.99 -7.02
N HIS A 66 11.04 -12.76 -5.71
CA HIS A 66 12.18 -13.23 -4.90
C HIS A 66 11.86 -14.57 -4.23
#